data_AF-A0A969EY17-F1
#
_entry.id   AF-A0A969EY17-F1
#
_cell.length_a   1.000
_cell.length_b   1.000
_cell.length_c   1.000
_cell.angle_alpha   90.00
_cell.angle_beta   90.00
_cell.angle_gamma   90.00
#
_symmetry.space_group_name_H-M   'P 1'
#
loop_
_entity.id
_entity.type
_entity.pdbx_description
1 polymer ?
#
loop_
_entity_poly.entity_id
_entity_poly.type
_entity_poly.pdbx_seq_one_letter_code
_entity_poly.pdbx_strand_id
1 'polypeptide(L)'
;MELGVLLYVAGAVMMGLGAVGASIGVGVLGGKFLEGVARQPELLPMLRTQLFIVLGLVDAVPMIAVGIALFVIFGLAPGATAAG
;
A
#
# COMPACT_ATOMS: atom_id res chain seq x y z
N MET A 1 28.44 -2.54 -10.13
CA MET A 1 28.05 -1.57 -9.07
C MET A 1 26.93 -0.60 -9.49
N GLU A 2 27.03 0.08 -10.64
CA GLU A 2 26.03 1.08 -11.10
C GLU A 2 24.58 0.54 -11.21
N LEU A 3 24.41 -0.70 -11.71
CA LEU A 3 23.09 -1.31 -11.91
C LEU A 3 22.34 -1.58 -10.58
N GLY A 4 23.09 -1.89 -9.51
CA GLY A 4 22.51 -2.10 -8.19
C GLY A 4 21.91 -0.82 -7.62
N VAL A 5 22.61 0.30 -7.75
CA VAL A 5 22.13 1.62 -7.29
C VAL A 5 20.83 2.01 -7.99
N LEU A 6 20.75 1.80 -9.31
CA LEU A 6 19.54 2.11 -10.08
C LEU A 6 18.34 1.25 -9.63
N LEU A 7 18.55 -0.03 -9.32
CA LEU A 7 17.50 -0.91 -8.79
C LEU A 7 17.01 -0.48 -7.40
N TYR A 8 17.91 -0.01 -6.53
CA TYR A 8 17.51 0.55 -5.22
C TYR A 8 16.68 1.84 -5.38
N VAL A 9 17.07 2.73 -6.29
CA VAL A 9 16.30 3.95 -6.59
C VAL A 9 14.93 3.60 -7.19
N ALA A 10 14.87 2.68 -8.14
CA ALA A 10 13.62 2.22 -8.73
C ALA A 10 12.69 1.58 -7.68
N GLY A 11 13.24 0.75 -6.78
CA GLY A 11 12.48 0.17 -5.67
C GLY A 11 11.95 1.21 -4.69
N ALA A 12 12.74 2.24 -4.37
CA ALA A 12 12.32 3.34 -3.51
C ALA A 12 11.18 4.17 -4.12
N VAL A 13 11.24 4.46 -5.42
CA VAL A 13 10.17 5.18 -6.13
C VAL A 13 8.88 4.34 -6.21
N MET A 14 9.00 3.04 -6.48
CA MET A 14 7.86 2.10 -6.50
C MET A 14 7.17 2.01 -5.13
N MET A 15 7.95 1.91 -4.04
CA MET A 15 7.40 1.95 -2.68
C MET A 15 6.76 3.29 -2.35
N GLY A 16 7.39 4.41 -2.72
CA GLY A 16 6.86 5.75 -2.47
C GLY A 16 5.51 5.97 -3.15
N LEU A 17 5.38 5.60 -4.42
CA LEU A 17 4.12 5.71 -5.17
C LEU A 17 3.04 4.77 -4.61
N GLY A 18 3.41 3.56 -4.20
CA GLY A 18 2.49 2.63 -3.52
C GLY A 18 1.97 3.17 -2.19
N ALA A 19 2.84 3.79 -1.39
CA ALA A 19 2.48 4.40 -0.10
C ALA A 19 1.52 5.61 -0.25
N VAL A 20 1.70 6.41 -1.31
CA VAL A 20 0.78 7.52 -1.61
C VAL A 20 -0.60 6.98 -1.99
N GLY A 21 -0.67 5.90 -2.79
CA GLY A 21 -1.95 5.25 -3.11
C GLY A 21 -2.67 4.70 -1.87
N ALA A 22 -1.92 4.08 -0.95
CA ALA A 22 -2.46 3.54 0.31
C ALA A 22 -3.06 4.64 1.20
N SER A 23 -2.30 5.71 1.43
CA SER A 23 -2.69 6.79 2.33
C SER A 23 -3.93 7.55 1.82
N ILE A 24 -4.05 7.77 0.51
CA ILE A 24 -5.25 8.39 -0.08
C ILE A 24 -6.47 7.46 0.06
N GLY A 25 -6.31 6.17 -0.25
CA GLY A 25 -7.41 5.20 -0.17
C GLY A 25 -7.97 5.06 1.26
N VAL A 26 -7.09 4.93 2.25
CA VAL A 26 -7.48 4.83 3.67
C VAL A 26 -8.08 6.14 4.17
N GLY A 27 -7.55 7.30 3.75
CA GLY A 27 -8.08 8.61 4.13
C GLY A 27 -9.51 8.87 3.64
N VAL A 28 -9.80 8.56 2.38
CA VAL A 28 -11.15 8.71 1.80
C VAL A 28 -12.15 7.74 2.45
N LEU A 29 -11.72 6.51 2.71
CA LEU A 29 -12.54 5.52 3.41
C LEU A 29 -12.85 5.92 4.85
N GLY A 30 -11.83 6.34 5.61
CA GLY A 30 -11.98 6.78 6.98
C GLY A 30 -12.93 7.97 7.11
N GLY A 31 -12.82 8.95 6.19
CA GLY A 31 -13.72 10.11 6.15
C GLY A 31 -15.19 9.73 5.92
N LYS A 32 -15.48 8.89 4.92
CA LYS A 32 -16.86 8.44 4.64
C LYS A 32 -17.43 7.53 5.72
N PHE A 33 -16.58 6.73 6.37
CA PHE A 33 -16.99 5.92 7.51
C PHE A 33 -17.38 6.78 8.72
N LEU A 34 -16.58 7.79 9.05
CA LEU A 34 -16.88 8.73 10.13
C LEU A 34 -18.18 9.50 9.88
N GLU A 35 -18.44 9.94 8.64
CA GLU A 35 -19.72 10.55 8.28
C GLU A 35 -20.92 9.59 8.43
N GLY A 36 -20.76 8.32 8.04
CA GLY A 36 -21.79 7.29 8.17
C GLY A 36 -22.11 6.98 9.64
N VAL A 37 -21.09 6.86 10.49
CA VAL A 37 -21.23 6.66 11.94
C VAL A 37 -21.86 7.89 12.61
N ALA A 38 -21.48 9.10 12.19
CA ALA A 38 -22.03 10.35 12.74
C ALA A 38 -23.52 10.53 12.43
N ARG A 39 -24.00 10.03 11.28
CA ARG A 39 -25.43 10.11 10.91
C ARG A 39 -26.29 9.04 11.57
N GLN A 40 -25.78 7.81 11.70
CA GLN A 40 -26.53 6.68 12.23
C GLN A 40 -25.63 5.80 13.11
N PRO A 41 -25.48 6.11 14.41
CA PRO A 41 -24.64 5.34 15.32
C PRO A 41 -25.18 3.92 15.56
N GLU A 42 -26.48 3.69 15.32
CA GLU A 42 -27.15 2.39 15.44
C GLU A 42 -26.64 1.37 14.40
N LEU A 43 -26.11 1.85 13.26
CA LEU A 43 -25.57 1.02 12.19
C LEU A 43 -24.07 0.72 12.36
N LEU A 44 -23.46 1.13 13.48
CA LEU A 44 -22.05 0.86 13.83
C LEU A 44 -21.58 -0.57 13.52
N PRO A 45 -22.28 -1.65 13.92
CA PRO A 45 -21.82 -3.01 13.63
C PRO A 45 -21.83 -3.34 12.14
N MET A 46 -22.81 -2.84 11.37
CA MET A 46 -22.89 -3.04 9.93
C MET A 46 -21.82 -2.22 9.18
N LEU A 47 -21.66 -0.95 9.56
CA LEU A 47 -20.64 -0.04 9.04
C LEU A 47 -19.23 -0.55 9.35
N ARG A 48 -18.98 -1.14 10.52
CA ARG A 48 -17.66 -1.67 10.90
C ARG A 48 -17.28 -2.90 10.08
N THR A 49 -18.22 -3.83 9.83
CA THR A 49 -17.98 -4.98 8.94
C THR A 49 -17.70 -4.51 7.52
N GLN A 50 -18.48 -3.56 7.01
CA GLN A 50 -18.30 -3.03 5.66
C GLN A 50 -16.99 -2.22 5.55
N LEU A 51 -16.61 -1.47 6.58
CA LEU A 51 -15.31 -0.82 6.68
C LEU A 51 -14.17 -1.83 6.61
N PHE A 52 -14.20 -2.93 7.38
CA PHE A 52 -13.13 -3.93 7.35
C PHE A 52 -12.98 -4.58 5.97
N ILE A 53 -14.08 -4.87 5.28
CA ILE A 53 -14.05 -5.44 3.93
C ILE A 53 -13.43 -4.44 2.95
N VAL A 54 -13.88 -3.17 2.97
CA VAL A 54 -13.41 -2.17 2.02
C VAL A 54 -11.99 -1.69 2.35
N LEU A 55 -11.64 -1.62 3.64
CA LEU A 55 -10.28 -1.35 4.11
C LEU A 55 -9.33 -2.46 3.64
N GLY A 56 -9.70 -3.73 3.81
CA GLY A 56 -8.91 -4.85 3.30
C GLY A 56 -8.76 -4.83 1.78
N LEU A 57 -9.81 -4.43 1.05
CA LEU A 57 -9.76 -4.29 -0.40
C LEU A 57 -8.86 -3.12 -0.85
N VAL A 58 -8.94 -1.98 -0.18
CA VAL A 58 -8.07 -0.82 -0.45
C VAL A 58 -6.62 -1.10 -0.09
N ASP A 59 -6.35 -1.88 0.96
CA ASP A 59 -4.99 -2.19 1.42
C ASP A 59 -4.33 -3.30 0.59
N ALA A 60 -5.10 -4.13 -0.12
CA ALA A 60 -4.57 -5.16 -1.01
C ALA A 60 -3.73 -4.60 -2.17
N VAL A 61 -4.16 -3.48 -2.77
CA VAL A 61 -3.46 -2.83 -3.91
C VAL A 61 -2.07 -2.30 -3.53
N PRO A 62 -1.90 -1.50 -2.46
CA PRO A 62 -0.57 -1.06 -2.02
C PRO A 62 0.26 -2.20 -1.44
N MET A 63 -0.33 -3.23 -0.81
CA MET A 63 0.42 -4.41 -0.37
C MET A 63 1.07 -5.16 -1.52
N ILE A 64 0.41 -5.27 -2.68
CA ILE A 64 1.02 -5.82 -3.90
C ILE A 64 2.19 -4.96 -4.36
N ALA A 65 2.03 -3.63 -4.37
CA ALA A 65 3.10 -2.70 -4.76
C ALA A 65 4.33 -2.80 -3.83
N VAL A 66 4.11 -2.88 -2.51
CA VAL A 66 5.17 -3.10 -1.51
C VAL A 66 5.84 -4.46 -1.72
N GLY A 67 5.08 -5.52 -1.98
CA GLY A 67 5.63 -6.85 -2.25
C GLY A 67 6.54 -6.87 -3.48
N ILE A 68 6.12 -6.21 -4.57
CA ILE A 68 6.94 -6.09 -5.79
C ILE A 68 8.20 -5.25 -5.51
N ALA A 69 8.08 -4.13 -4.79
CA ALA A 69 9.22 -3.29 -4.48
C ALA A 69 10.25 -3.98 -3.57
N LEU A 70 9.80 -4.74 -2.57
CA LEU A 70 10.66 -5.59 -1.74
C LEU A 70 11.33 -6.69 -2.56
N PHE A 71 10.63 -7.30 -3.52
CA PHE A 71 11.22 -8.29 -4.43
C PHE A 71 12.30 -7.68 -5.32
N VAL A 72 12.09 -6.46 -5.82
CA VAL A 72 13.11 -5.74 -6.62
C VAL A 72 14.34 -5.39 -5.77
N ILE A 73 14.13 -4.93 -4.53
CA ILE A 73 15.21 -4.49 -3.62
C ILE A 73 15.99 -5.68 -3.04
N PHE A 74 15.32 -6.74 -2.59
CA PHE A 74 15.96 -7.85 -1.87
C PHE A 74 16.12 -9.11 -2.71
N GLY A 75 15.29 -9.32 -3.73
CA GLY A 75 15.38 -10.48 -4.62
C GLY A 75 16.27 -10.24 -5.83
N LEU A 76 16.08 -9.11 -6.52
CA LEU A 76 16.78 -8.81 -7.78
C LEU A 76 18.09 -8.03 -7.59
N ALA A 77 18.13 -7.05 -6.70
CA ALA A 77 19.32 -6.21 -6.53
C ALA A 77 20.60 -6.98 -6.11
N PRO A 78 20.55 -7.95 -5.17
CA PRO A 78 21.75 -8.69 -4.77
C PRO A 78 22.36 -9.54 -5.89
N GLY A 79 21.51 -10.15 -6.74
CA GLY A 79 21.94 -10.92 -7.90
C GLY A 79 22.52 -10.06 -9.02
N ALA A 80 21.96 -8.86 -9.23
CA ALA A 80 22.45 -7.89 -10.21
C ALA A 80 23.79 -7.25 -9.79
N THR A 81 24.06 -7.10 -8.49
CA THR A 81 25.36 -6.61 -7.98
C THR A 81 26.46 -7.67 -8.00
N ALA A 82 26.14 -8.95 -7.98
CA ALA A 82 27.10 -10.05 -7.99
C ALA A 82 27.55 -10.47 -9.40
N ALA A 83 26.81 -10.07 -10.44
CA ALA A 83 27.05 -10.45 -11.83
C ALA A 83 27.93 -9.46 -12.62
N GLY A 84 28.54 -8.47 -11.97
CA GLY A 84 29.35 -7.43 -12.62
C GLY A 84 30.62 -7.08 -11.87
#